data_AF-A0A844X283-F1
#
_entry.id   AF-A0A844X283-F1
#
_cell.length_a   1.000
_cell.length_b   1.000
_cell.length_c   1.000
_cell.angle_alpha   90.00
_cell.angle_beta   90.00
_cell.angle_gamma   90.00
#
_symmetry.space_group_name_H-M   'P 1'
#
loop_
_entity.id
_entity.type
_entity.pdbx_description
1 polymer ?
#
loop_
_entity_poly.entity_id
_entity_poly.type
_entity_poly.pdbx_seq_one_letter_code
_entity_poly.pdbx_strand_id
1 'polypeptide(L)'
;ETGLHYNLNRYYDPFTGRYITQDPLGILGGQNNYQYAGSDPINWVDPLGLIKVENNGFEHLELSDRHLLDRVCKYPKLSTQLT
;
A
#
# COMPACT_ATOMS: atom_id res chain seq x y z
N GLU A 1 -5.01 20.01 -14.23
CA GLU A 1 -4.96 18.68 -13.59
C GLU A 1 -3.90 18.71 -12.49
N THR A 2 -4.12 18.06 -11.35
CA THR A 2 -3.32 18.25 -10.12
C THR A 2 -1.95 17.55 -10.13
N GLY A 3 -1.69 16.69 -11.12
CA GLY A 3 -0.41 15.96 -11.24
C GLY A 3 -0.24 14.78 -10.28
N LEU A 4 -1.28 14.42 -9.53
CA LEU A 4 -1.28 13.34 -8.54
C LEU A 4 -1.88 12.06 -9.12
N HIS A 5 -1.37 10.90 -8.68
CA HIS A 5 -1.91 9.59 -9.04
C HIS A 5 -2.80 9.06 -7.92
N TYR A 6 -3.89 8.37 -8.28
CA TYR A 6 -4.84 7.80 -7.33
C TYR A 6 -4.62 6.29 -7.18
N ASN A 7 -4.10 5.86 -6.03
CA ASN A 7 -3.92 4.45 -5.66
C ASN A 7 -5.00 4.07 -4.65
N LEU A 8 -6.23 3.91 -5.14
CA LEU A 8 -7.43 3.44 -4.42
C LEU A 8 -7.72 4.10 -3.05
N ASN A 9 -6.90 3.84 -2.05
CA ASN A 9 -7.01 4.41 -0.71
C ASN A 9 -6.21 5.72 -0.54
N ARG A 10 -5.26 6.03 -1.44
CA ARG A 10 -4.32 7.14 -1.25
C ARG A 10 -3.99 7.90 -2.53
N TYR A 11 -3.62 9.18 -2.36
CA TYR A 11 -3.03 10.01 -3.41
C TYR A 11 -1.50 9.95 -3.37
N TYR A 12 -0.89 9.56 -4.48
CA TYR A 12 0.54 9.49 -4.70
C TYR A 12 1.02 10.70 -5.51
N ASP A 13 2.10 11.31 -5.06
CA ASP A 13 2.80 12.36 -5.79
C ASP A 13 4.02 11.77 -6.51
N PRO A 14 4.01 11.70 -7.86
CA PRO A 14 5.13 11.16 -8.63
C PRO A 14 6.37 12.04 -8.58
N PHE A 15 6.25 13.33 -8.27
CA PHE A 15 7.40 14.24 -8.20
C PHE A 15 8.23 14.01 -6.93
N THR A 16 7.58 13.71 -5.81
CA THR A 16 8.25 13.44 -4.52
C THR A 16 8.45 11.95 -4.24
N GLY A 17 7.77 11.07 -4.97
CA GLY A 17 7.85 9.62 -4.80
C GLY A 17 7.18 9.14 -3.52
N ARG A 18 6.13 9.83 -3.05
CA ARG A 18 5.50 9.59 -1.75
C ARG A 18 3.99 9.76 -1.80
N TYR A 19 3.31 9.20 -0.80
CA TYR A 19 1.92 9.53 -0.55
C TYR A 19 1.81 10.91 0.09
N ILE A 20 0.80 11.69 -0.33
CA ILE A 20 0.46 12.97 0.29
C ILE A 20 -0.60 12.82 1.40
N THR A 21 -1.18 11.63 1.49
CA THR A 21 -2.17 11.24 2.50
C THR A 21 -1.57 10.21 3.43
N GLN A 22 -1.89 10.29 4.72
CA GLN A 22 -1.39 9.37 5.73
C GLN A 22 -1.98 7.98 5.52
N ASP A 23 -1.18 6.93 5.71
CA ASP A 23 -1.64 5.54 5.68
C ASP A 23 -2.77 5.28 6.70
N PRO A 24 -3.95 4.81 6.26
CA PRO A 24 -5.03 4.39 7.15
C PRO A 24 -4.63 3.26 8.11
N LEU A 25 -3.64 2.43 7.75
CA LEU A 25 -3.10 1.36 8.58
C LEU A 25 -2.11 1.85 9.65
N GLY A 26 -1.63 3.08 9.55
CA GLY A 26 -0.71 3.68 10.52
C GLY A 26 0.64 2.96 10.59
N ILE A 27 0.95 2.35 11.76
CA ILE A 27 2.22 1.65 12.03
C ILE A 27 2.26 0.24 11.41
N LEU A 28 1.10 -0.38 11.20
CA LEU A 28 0.95 -1.45 10.21
C LEU A 28 1.10 -0.78 8.84
N GLY A 29 1.39 -1.38 7.70
CA GLY A 29 1.77 -0.58 6.52
C GLY A 29 3.21 -0.04 6.58
N GLY A 30 3.69 0.49 7.70
CA GLY A 30 5.13 0.69 7.94
C GLY A 30 5.50 1.72 9.01
N GLN A 31 6.80 1.92 9.23
CA GLN A 31 7.29 2.99 10.12
C GLN A 31 7.02 4.40 9.57
N ASN A 32 6.82 4.54 8.26
CA ASN A 32 6.57 5.81 7.61
C ASN A 32 5.23 5.77 6.85
N ASN A 33 4.25 6.49 7.38
CA ASN A 33 2.87 6.50 6.90
C ASN A 33 2.69 7.19 5.53
N TYR A 34 3.74 7.81 4.98
CA TYR A 34 3.71 8.49 3.69
C TYR A 34 4.59 7.78 2.64
N GLN A 35 5.16 6.62 2.99
CA GLN A 35 6.10 5.91 2.14
C GLN A 35 5.38 5.14 1.02
N TYR A 36 5.82 5.34 -0.21
CA TYR A 36 5.45 4.49 -1.34
C TYR A 36 6.43 3.32 -1.48
N ALA A 37 5.93 2.11 -1.71
CA ALA A 37 6.73 0.92 -2.06
C ALA A 37 7.95 0.66 -1.16
N GLY A 38 7.90 1.04 0.13
CA GLY A 38 9.05 0.87 1.02
C GLY A 38 10.30 1.69 0.64
N SER A 39 10.14 2.76 -0.14
CA SER A 39 11.22 3.53 -0.78
C SER A 39 12.02 2.75 -1.83
N ASP A 40 11.50 1.61 -2.31
CA ASP A 40 12.08 0.81 -3.38
C ASP A 40 11.03 0.48 -4.45
N PRO A 41 10.66 1.47 -5.30
CA PRO A 41 9.62 1.31 -6.32
C PRO A 41 10.06 0.45 -7.52
N ILE A 42 11.34 0.03 -7.57
CA ILE A 42 11.85 -0.86 -8.61
C ILE A 42 11.42 -2.28 -8.28
N ASN A 43 11.62 -2.69 -7.03
CA ASN A 43 11.32 -4.04 -6.57
C ASN A 43 9.92 -4.19 -5.97
N TRP A 44 9.27 -3.09 -5.60
CA TRP A 44 7.96 -3.12 -4.95
C TRP A 44 6.97 -2.15 -5.60
N VAL A 45 5.69 -2.50 -5.54
CA VAL A 45 4.56 -1.65 -5.94
C VAL A 45 3.51 -1.68 -4.84
N ASP A 46 2.73 -0.61 -4.65
CA ASP A 46 1.57 -0.61 -3.74
C ASP A 46 0.28 -0.37 -4.54
N PRO A 47 -0.37 -1.44 -5.05
CA PRO A 47 -1.54 -1.34 -5.92
C PRO A 47 -2.78 -0.80 -5.20
N LEU A 48 -2.92 -1.11 -3.91
CA LEU A 48 -4.09 -0.73 -3.11
C LEU A 48 -3.89 0.58 -2.37
N GLY A 49 -2.66 1.09 -2.29
CA GLY A 49 -2.33 2.21 -1.42
C GLY A 49 -2.44 1.83 0.05
N LEU A 50 -2.06 0.60 0.42
CA LEU A 50 -2.08 0.11 1.80
C LEU A 50 -0.87 -0.77 2.10
N ILE A 51 -0.48 -1.63 1.17
CA ILE A 51 0.58 -2.60 1.37
C ILE A 51 1.37 -2.78 0.08
N LYS A 52 2.69 -2.70 0.19
CA LYS A 52 3.60 -2.97 -0.92
C LYS A 52 3.67 -4.48 -1.20
N VAL A 53 3.73 -4.84 -2.47
CA VAL A 53 3.90 -6.19 -2.99
C VAL A 53 5.11 -6.20 -3.93
N GLU A 54 5.80 -7.32 -4.03
CA GLU A 54 7.01 -7.43 -4.85
C GLU A 54 6.69 -7.44 -6.36
N ASN A 55 7.59 -6.87 -7.16
CA ASN A 55 7.49 -6.75 -8.62
C ASN A 55 8.03 -8.00 -9.36
N ASN A 56 8.03 -9.18 -8.73
CA ASN A 56 8.67 -10.41 -9.27
C ASN A 56 7.85 -11.13 -10.37
N GLY A 57 6.97 -10.40 -11.07
CA GLY A 57 5.94 -11.01 -11.92
C GLY A 57 4.78 -11.52 -11.06
N PHE A 58 3.56 -11.36 -11.56
CA PHE A 58 2.29 -11.51 -10.84
C PHE A 58 2.02 -12.91 -10.21
N GLU A 59 2.97 -13.84 -10.19
CA GLU A 59 2.78 -15.23 -9.72
C GLU A 59 3.03 -15.44 -8.22
N HIS A 60 3.63 -14.49 -7.49
CA HIS A 60 4.01 -14.69 -6.09
C HIS A 60 3.21 -13.86 -5.06
N LEU A 61 1.94 -13.56 -5.34
CA LEU A 61 1.02 -12.99 -4.35
C LEU A 61 0.40 -14.04 -3.41
N GLU A 62 0.55 -15.34 -3.73
CA GLU A 62 -0.37 -16.36 -3.20
C GLU A 62 0.06 -17.03 -1.88
N LEU A 63 1.34 -17.05 -1.48
CA LEU A 63 1.75 -18.00 -0.42
C LEU A 63 2.69 -17.49 0.70
N SER A 64 3.40 -16.39 0.54
CA SER A 64 4.21 -15.80 1.63
C SER A 64 3.38 -14.91 2.57
N ASP A 65 2.23 -14.40 2.10
CA ASP A 65 1.56 -13.24 2.69
C ASP A 65 0.20 -13.54 3.34
N ARG A 66 -0.03 -14.76 3.83
CA ARG A 66 -1.17 -15.01 4.74
C ARG A 66 -1.16 -14.06 5.97
N HIS A 67 0.00 -13.55 6.33
CA HIS A 67 0.15 -12.52 7.36
C HIS A 67 -0.35 -11.13 6.94
N LEU A 68 -0.34 -10.78 5.65
CA LEU A 68 -0.85 -9.49 5.17
C LEU A 68 -2.38 -9.45 5.23
N LEU A 69 -3.04 -10.54 4.84
CA LEU A 69 -4.49 -10.69 5.02
C LEU A 69 -4.87 -10.62 6.52
N ASP A 70 -4.10 -11.25 7.42
CA ASP A 70 -4.34 -11.09 8.87
C ASP A 70 -4.18 -9.63 9.32
N ARG A 71 -3.18 -8.89 8.82
CA ARG A 71 -2.98 -7.47 9.17
C ARG A 71 -4.13 -6.57 8.74
N VAL A 72 -4.73 -6.85 7.57
CA VAL A 72 -5.90 -6.10 7.06
C VAL A 72 -7.18 -6.52 7.81
N CYS A 73 -7.40 -7.82 8.00
CA CYS A 73 -8.61 -8.36 8.66
C CYS A 73 -8.65 -8.13 10.18
N LYS A 74 -7.50 -7.94 10.84
CA LYS A 74 -7.40 -7.75 12.30
C LYS A 74 -7.80 -6.34 12.77
N TYR A 75 -7.93 -5.38 11.84
CA TYR A 75 -8.35 -4.02 12.15
C TYR A 75 -9.67 -3.67 11.43
N PRO A 76 -10.82 -3.68 12.15
CA PRO A 76 -12.15 -3.67 11.54
C PRO A 76 -12.54 -2.35 10.84
N LYS A 77 -11.73 -1.28 10.95
CA LYS A 77 -12.00 -0.02 10.25
C LYS A 77 -11.87 -0.11 8.71
N LEU A 78 -11.20 -1.15 8.19
CA LEU A 78 -11.00 -1.38 6.76
C LEU A 78 -11.79 -2.58 6.22
N SER A 79 -12.33 -3.44 7.11
CA SER A 79 -13.16 -4.60 6.73
C SER A 79 -14.48 -4.20 6.05
N THR A 80 -14.94 -2.97 6.23
CA THR A 80 -16.24 -2.49 5.71
C THR A 80 -16.19 -2.03 4.26
N GLN A 81 -15.02 -1.99 3.61
CA GLN A 81 -14.88 -1.55 2.21
C GLN A 81 -14.66 -2.70 1.21
N LEU A 82 -14.67 -3.95 1.67
CA LEU A 82 -14.41 -5.15 0.84
C LEU A 82 -15.61 -6.10 0.71
N THR A 83 -16.81 -5.68 1.13
CA THR A 83 -18.09 -6.39 0.91
C THR A 83 -18.95 -5.70 -0.13
#